data_AF-A0A3R5ZYW3-F1
#
_entry.id   AF-A0A3R5ZYW3-F1
#
_cell.length_a   1.000
_cell.length_b   1.000
_cell.length_c   1.000
_cell.angle_alpha   90.00
_cell.angle_beta   90.00
_cell.angle_gamma   90.00
#
_symmetry.space_group_name_H-M   'P 1'
#
loop_
_entity.id
_entity.type
_entity.pdbx_description
1 polymer ?
#
loop_
_entity_poly.entity_id
_entity_poly.type
_entity_poly.pdbx_seq_one_letter_code
_entity_poly.pdbx_strand_id
1 'polypeptide(L)'
;MSDIAGSSGSRGNTGRGAGVALPFYELFQFGKFGKFSVEKDKQDLAVIATRAFQEGYDFRFGLATAVPMIIMDLSIRLIWALRRHFQYEKPFKECIPTSQHADLRVMLLLGNGTLCVIDGADAAIRSGGNFLAMFTRLNLIAWFRFVSLVLKEICIRLGIKEVLQKELEAFKRVNDAILLYLAELEKTDVEAYKREVESYTEYCSLIEKTSNEETLNMALILSFKQLEIEKAWDGDFDEFMNHRSNHLVFE
;
A
#
# COMPACT_ATOMS: atom_id res chain seq x y z
N MET A 1 -6.57 0.94 26.35
CA MET A 1 -5.34 0.12 26.36
C MET A 1 -4.91 -0.18 27.80
N SER A 2 -5.65 -1.05 28.51
CA SER A 2 -5.28 -1.48 29.88
C SER A 2 -5.42 -2.99 30.14
N ASP A 3 -5.79 -3.81 29.15
CA ASP A 3 -5.95 -5.26 29.32
C ASP A 3 -4.74 -6.07 28.80
N ILE A 4 -3.53 -5.52 28.93
CA ILE A 4 -2.26 -6.25 28.69
C ILE A 4 -1.55 -6.65 29.99
N ALA A 5 -2.20 -6.43 31.13
CA ALA A 5 -1.74 -6.90 32.44
C ALA A 5 -2.89 -7.66 33.09
N GLY A 6 -2.66 -8.95 33.33
CA GLY A 6 -3.68 -9.93 33.72
C GLY A 6 -4.62 -9.44 34.82
N SER A 7 -5.92 -9.56 34.53
CA SER A 7 -6.97 -9.48 35.53
C SER A 7 -6.70 -10.50 36.64
N SER A 8 -6.75 -10.01 37.87
CA SER A 8 -6.55 -10.74 39.12
C SER A 8 -7.53 -11.90 39.35
N GLY A 9 -8.51 -12.11 38.46
CA GLY A 9 -9.43 -13.24 38.48
C GLY A 9 -8.82 -14.60 38.12
N SER A 10 -7.63 -14.65 37.52
CA SER A 10 -6.98 -15.92 37.13
C SER A 10 -6.17 -16.60 38.24
N ARG A 11 -6.13 -16.07 39.47
CA ARG A 11 -5.34 -16.62 40.59
C ARG A 11 -6.00 -17.79 41.35
N GLY A 12 -7.26 -18.11 41.06
CA GLY A 12 -8.05 -19.06 41.85
C GLY A 12 -8.34 -20.42 41.20
N ASN A 13 -7.99 -20.61 39.93
CA ASN A 13 -8.22 -21.87 39.23
C ASN A 13 -6.91 -22.29 38.56
N THR A 14 -6.65 -23.59 38.51
CA THR A 14 -5.46 -24.25 37.96
C THR A 14 -5.39 -24.10 36.41
N GLY A 15 -5.61 -22.89 35.92
CA GLY A 15 -5.69 -22.52 34.51
C GLY A 15 -4.52 -21.61 34.16
N ARG A 16 -3.84 -21.94 33.07
CA ARG A 16 -2.71 -21.19 32.52
C ARG A 16 -3.15 -19.75 32.23
N GLY A 17 -2.31 -18.77 32.54
CA GLY A 17 -2.58 -17.36 32.24
C GLY A 17 -2.81 -17.15 30.74
N ALA A 18 -3.78 -16.31 30.38
CA ALA A 18 -4.10 -16.00 28.98
C ALA A 18 -2.84 -15.45 28.28
N GLY A 19 -2.34 -16.16 27.27
CA GLY A 19 -1.19 -15.72 26.49
C GLY A 19 -1.53 -14.57 25.54
N VAL A 20 -0.61 -14.28 24.63
CA VAL A 20 -0.80 -13.24 23.61
C VAL A 20 -1.67 -13.79 22.48
N ALA A 21 -2.66 -13.00 22.05
CA ALA A 21 -3.53 -13.32 20.92
C ALA A 21 -2.72 -13.53 19.64
N LEU A 22 -3.11 -14.52 18.83
CA LEU A 22 -2.55 -14.63 17.49
C LEU A 22 -2.92 -13.40 16.65
N PRO A 23 -2.05 -13.02 15.72
CA PRO A 23 -2.41 -12.00 14.72
C PRO A 23 -3.68 -12.45 13.98
N PHE A 24 -4.57 -11.48 13.70
CA PHE A 24 -5.87 -11.68 13.02
C PHE A 24 -6.96 -12.42 13.81
N TYR A 25 -6.75 -12.73 15.09
CA TYR A 25 -7.80 -13.34 15.92
C TYR A 25 -9.04 -12.45 16.05
N GLU A 26 -8.84 -11.13 16.01
CA GLU A 26 -9.90 -10.12 16.03
C GLU A 26 -10.85 -10.25 14.84
N LEU A 27 -10.41 -10.78 13.69
CA LEU A 27 -11.29 -11.01 12.53
C LEU A 27 -12.39 -12.03 12.84
N PHE A 28 -12.11 -13.03 13.68
CA PHE A 28 -13.12 -14.00 14.13
C PHE A 28 -14.12 -13.39 15.11
N GLN A 29 -13.80 -12.25 15.74
CA GLN A 29 -14.75 -11.52 16.60
C GLN A 29 -15.80 -10.75 15.79
N PHE A 30 -15.47 -10.35 14.56
CA PHE A 30 -16.40 -9.67 13.65
C PHE A 30 -17.41 -10.63 13.00
N GLY A 31 -17.11 -11.94 12.96
CA GLY A 31 -18.00 -12.97 12.42
C GLY A 31 -19.02 -13.50 13.44
N LYS A 32 -20.07 -12.73 13.75
CA LYS A 32 -21.24 -13.20 14.53
C LYS A 32 -22.18 -14.11 13.72
N PHE A 33 -21.64 -15.07 12.97
CA PHE A 33 -22.41 -15.95 12.11
C PHE A 33 -22.27 -17.41 12.54
N GLY A 34 -23.42 -18.06 12.77
CA GLY A 34 -23.53 -19.49 13.03
C GLY A 34 -23.74 -19.84 14.50
N LYS A 35 -24.81 -20.59 14.77
CA LYS A 35 -25.12 -21.18 16.09
C LYS A 35 -24.56 -22.60 16.13
N PHE A 36 -23.37 -22.79 16.68
CA PHE A 36 -22.76 -24.11 16.79
C PHE A 36 -23.07 -24.71 18.16
N SER A 37 -23.55 -25.95 18.16
CA SER A 37 -23.90 -26.66 19.39
C SER A 37 -22.63 -27.16 20.07
N VAL A 38 -22.26 -26.56 21.20
CA VAL A 38 -21.19 -27.06 22.07
C VAL A 38 -21.82 -27.54 23.36
N GLU A 39 -21.79 -28.87 23.55
CA GLU A 39 -22.27 -29.65 24.70
C GLU A 39 -23.73 -29.42 25.13
N LYS A 40 -24.19 -28.20 25.45
CA LYS A 40 -25.61 -27.84 25.71
C LYS A 40 -26.01 -26.39 25.35
N ASP A 41 -25.12 -25.57 24.77
CA ASP A 41 -25.44 -24.19 24.41
C ASP A 41 -25.06 -23.84 22.97
N LYS A 42 -25.91 -23.05 22.30
CA LYS A 42 -25.65 -22.54 20.94
C LYS A 42 -24.74 -21.32 21.05
N GLN A 43 -23.47 -21.48 20.70
CA GLN A 43 -22.49 -20.40 20.79
C GLN A 43 -22.08 -19.90 19.41
N ASP A 44 -21.89 -18.59 19.34
CA ASP A 44 -21.41 -17.92 18.14
C ASP A 44 -19.92 -18.22 17.92
N LEU A 45 -19.50 -18.18 16.65
CA LEU A 45 -18.11 -18.38 16.22
C LEU A 45 -17.11 -17.50 17.00
N ALA A 46 -17.50 -16.27 17.31
CA ALA A 46 -16.72 -15.34 18.13
C ALA A 46 -16.50 -15.84 19.57
N VAL A 47 -17.51 -16.48 20.18
CA VAL A 47 -17.43 -17.03 21.55
C VAL A 47 -16.57 -18.29 21.56
N ILE A 48 -16.70 -19.14 20.54
CA ILE A 48 -15.89 -20.35 20.36
C ILE A 48 -14.42 -19.99 20.12
N ALA A 49 -14.14 -18.98 19.30
CA ALA A 49 -12.79 -18.45 19.13
C ALA A 49 -12.26 -17.92 20.48
N THR A 50 -13.02 -17.10 21.20
CA THR A 50 -12.54 -16.56 22.48
C THR A 50 -12.25 -17.65 23.51
N ARG A 51 -13.06 -18.73 23.56
CA ARG A 51 -12.82 -19.89 24.43
C ARG A 51 -11.63 -20.74 23.98
N ALA A 52 -11.48 -21.00 22.69
CA ALA A 52 -10.33 -21.74 22.16
C ALA A 52 -9.00 -21.03 22.43
N PHE A 53 -9.02 -19.69 22.45
CA PHE A 53 -7.88 -18.88 22.87
C PHE A 53 -7.58 -19.03 24.36
N GLN A 54 -8.61 -18.93 25.21
CA GLN A 54 -8.50 -19.10 26.65
C GLN A 54 -8.09 -20.53 27.06
N GLU A 55 -8.44 -21.55 26.28
CA GLU A 55 -8.10 -22.96 26.51
C GLU A 55 -6.67 -23.33 26.08
N GLY A 56 -5.87 -22.39 25.56
CA GLY A 56 -4.43 -22.57 25.37
C GLY A 56 -3.93 -22.45 23.93
N TYR A 57 -4.72 -21.90 23.01
CA TYR A 57 -4.26 -21.52 21.68
C TYR A 57 -3.45 -20.20 21.75
N ASP A 58 -2.33 -20.24 22.49
CA ASP A 58 -1.40 -19.12 22.67
C ASP A 58 -0.59 -18.85 21.39
N PHE A 59 -0.09 -17.62 21.22
CA PHE A 59 0.86 -17.26 20.15
C PHE A 59 2.01 -18.28 19.96
N ARG A 60 2.52 -18.85 21.06
CA ARG A 60 3.57 -19.88 21.04
C ARG A 60 3.10 -21.18 20.40
N PHE A 61 1.87 -21.60 20.67
CA PHE A 61 1.26 -22.76 20.05
C PHE A 61 1.09 -22.50 18.54
N GLY A 62 0.64 -21.29 18.16
CA GLY A 62 0.60 -20.87 16.76
C GLY A 62 1.97 -20.90 16.05
N LEU A 63 3.03 -20.41 16.70
CA LEU A 63 4.37 -20.50 16.11
C LEU A 63 4.83 -21.95 15.95
N ALA A 64 4.55 -22.82 16.92
CA ALA A 64 4.91 -24.22 16.83
C ALA A 64 4.16 -24.95 15.70
N THR A 65 2.88 -24.64 15.50
CA THR A 65 2.08 -25.24 14.42
C THR A 65 2.47 -24.73 13.02
N ALA A 66 3.21 -23.62 12.93
CA ALA A 66 3.75 -23.11 11.68
C ALA A 66 5.04 -23.82 11.21
N VAL A 67 5.81 -24.41 12.13
CA VAL A 67 7.09 -25.07 11.81
C VAL A 67 6.93 -26.21 10.77
N PRO A 68 5.97 -27.15 10.93
CA PRO A 68 5.79 -28.22 9.95
C PRO A 68 5.45 -27.71 8.54
N MET A 69 4.68 -26.64 8.43
CA MET A 69 4.36 -26.03 7.14
C MET A 69 5.59 -25.46 6.45
N ILE A 70 6.43 -24.75 7.20
CA ILE A 70 7.66 -24.15 6.65
C ILE A 70 8.58 -25.26 6.13
N ILE A 71 8.74 -26.34 6.90
CA ILE A 71 9.55 -27.49 6.50
C ILE A 71 8.98 -28.14 5.24
N MET A 72 7.66 -28.30 5.16
CA MET A 72 7.00 -28.88 3.98
C MET A 72 7.20 -28.00 2.74
N ASP A 73 7.00 -26.68 2.85
CA ASP A 73 7.21 -25.72 1.76
C ASP A 73 8.65 -25.74 1.25
N LEU A 74 9.64 -25.80 2.16
CA LEU A 74 11.05 -25.90 1.80
C LEU A 74 11.39 -27.25 1.15
N SER A 75 10.83 -28.34 1.66
CA SER A 75 11.04 -29.68 1.11
C SER A 75 10.49 -29.80 -0.31
N ILE A 76 9.29 -29.28 -0.56
CA ILE A 76 8.69 -29.24 -1.90
C ILE A 76 9.57 -28.45 -2.86
N ARG A 77 10.06 -27.26 -2.46
CA ARG A 77 10.94 -26.43 -3.29
C ARG A 77 12.27 -27.12 -3.57
N LEU A 78 12.84 -27.79 -2.57
CA LEU A 78 14.09 -28.53 -2.72
C LEU A 78 13.93 -29.69 -3.71
N ILE A 79 12.91 -30.53 -3.52
CA ILE A 79 12.62 -31.66 -4.42
C ILE A 79 12.36 -31.17 -5.85
N TRP A 80 11.61 -30.08 -6.01
CA TRP A 80 11.35 -29.48 -7.31
C TRP A 80 12.63 -28.96 -7.97
N ALA A 81 13.50 -28.29 -7.22
CA ALA A 81 14.78 -27.78 -7.72
C ALA A 81 15.72 -28.93 -8.12
N LEU A 82 15.83 -29.97 -7.29
CA LEU A 82 16.61 -31.18 -7.58
C LEU A 82 16.09 -31.89 -8.84
N ARG A 83 14.77 -32.06 -8.95
CA ARG A 83 14.16 -32.66 -10.14
C ARG A 83 14.47 -31.86 -11.39
N ARG A 84 14.41 -30.53 -11.33
CA ARG A 84 14.71 -29.67 -12.48
C ARG A 84 16.19 -29.71 -12.89
N HIS A 85 17.09 -29.83 -11.92
CA HIS A 85 18.52 -29.93 -12.20
C HIS A 85 18.91 -31.30 -12.78
N PHE A 86 18.48 -32.40 -12.16
CA PHE A 86 18.90 -33.75 -12.55
C PHE A 86 18.08 -34.38 -13.67
N GLN A 87 16.77 -34.08 -13.78
CA GLN A 87 15.91 -34.69 -14.81
C GLN A 87 15.85 -33.88 -16.10
N TYR A 88 15.97 -32.56 -16.02
CA TYR A 88 15.80 -31.65 -17.16
C TYR A 88 17.09 -30.91 -17.55
N GLU A 89 18.22 -31.24 -16.91
CA GLU A 89 19.57 -30.69 -17.17
C GLU A 89 19.60 -29.15 -17.30
N LYS A 90 18.75 -28.46 -16.54
CA LYS A 90 18.63 -27.01 -16.64
C LYS A 90 19.75 -26.29 -15.88
N PRO A 91 20.19 -25.10 -16.35
CA PRO A 91 21.17 -24.30 -15.64
C PRO A 91 20.64 -23.90 -14.26
N PHE A 92 21.54 -23.86 -13.26
CA PHE A 92 21.20 -23.54 -11.86
C PHE A 92 20.42 -22.22 -11.69
N LYS A 93 20.65 -21.24 -12.59
CA LYS A 93 19.92 -19.97 -12.60
C LYS A 93 18.42 -20.13 -12.86
N GLU A 94 18.00 -21.15 -13.63
CA GLU A 94 16.59 -21.47 -13.90
C GLU A 94 15.96 -22.42 -12.87
N CYS A 95 16.76 -22.93 -11.93
CA CYS A 95 16.32 -23.83 -10.86
C CYS A 95 15.91 -23.08 -9.59
N ILE A 96 15.98 -21.75 -9.59
CA ILE A 96 15.60 -20.92 -8.44
C ILE A 96 14.08 -21.01 -8.26
N PRO A 97 13.58 -21.47 -7.10
CA PRO A 97 12.16 -21.70 -6.84
C PRO A 97 11.41 -20.37 -6.70
N THR A 98 11.13 -19.74 -7.84
CA THR A 98 10.45 -18.46 -7.95
C THR A 98 8.96 -18.70 -8.19
N SER A 99 8.11 -17.82 -7.65
CA SER A 99 6.64 -17.89 -7.82
C SER A 99 6.14 -17.80 -9.27
N GLN A 100 7.03 -17.61 -10.23
CA GLN A 100 6.75 -17.54 -11.66
C GLN A 100 6.36 -18.91 -12.24
N HIS A 101 6.89 -20.01 -11.73
CA HIS A 101 6.60 -21.34 -12.27
C HIS A 101 5.24 -21.87 -11.80
N ALA A 102 4.33 -22.12 -12.75
CA ALA A 102 3.01 -22.68 -12.46
C ALA A 102 3.08 -24.06 -11.78
N ASP A 103 3.99 -24.92 -12.24
CA ASP A 103 4.18 -26.27 -11.68
C ASP A 103 4.53 -26.24 -10.19
N LEU A 104 5.43 -25.33 -9.79
CA LEU A 104 5.83 -25.16 -8.40
C LEU A 104 4.67 -24.65 -7.53
N ARG A 105 3.86 -23.72 -8.07
CA ARG A 105 2.68 -23.20 -7.34
C ARG A 105 1.66 -24.31 -7.08
N VAL A 106 1.37 -25.13 -8.08
CA VAL A 106 0.43 -26.26 -7.94
C VAL A 106 0.97 -27.30 -6.96
N MET A 107 2.27 -27.60 -7.00
CA MET A 107 2.91 -28.53 -6.07
C MET A 107 2.83 -28.04 -4.61
N LEU A 108 3.08 -26.75 -4.38
CA LEU A 108 2.92 -26.14 -3.04
C LEU A 108 1.46 -26.14 -2.58
N LEU A 109 0.52 -25.89 -3.49
CA LEU A 109 -0.91 -25.92 -3.19
C LEU A 109 -1.36 -27.33 -2.77
N LEU A 110 -0.94 -28.35 -3.53
CA LEU A 110 -1.24 -29.75 -3.24
C LEU A 110 -0.62 -30.19 -1.92
N GLY A 111 0.64 -29.82 -1.67
CA GLY A 111 1.33 -30.11 -0.41
C GLY A 111 0.62 -29.51 0.80
N ASN A 112 0.31 -28.20 0.76
CA ASN A 112 -0.43 -27.54 1.84
C ASN A 112 -1.85 -28.13 1.99
N GLY A 113 -2.52 -28.45 0.89
CA GLY A 113 -3.85 -29.09 0.91
C GLY A 113 -3.82 -30.46 1.60
N THR A 114 -2.84 -31.32 1.27
CA THR A 114 -2.70 -32.63 1.92
C THR A 114 -2.45 -32.50 3.43
N LEU A 115 -1.61 -31.55 3.84
CA LEU A 115 -1.32 -31.29 5.25
C LEU A 115 -2.59 -30.82 5.99
N CYS A 116 -3.37 -29.91 5.40
CA CYS A 116 -4.65 -29.46 5.96
C CYS A 116 -5.68 -30.58 6.06
N VAL A 117 -5.76 -31.49 5.08
CA VAL A 117 -6.67 -32.64 5.13
C VAL A 117 -6.30 -33.60 6.25
N ILE A 118 -5.01 -33.91 6.42
CA ILE A 118 -4.53 -34.78 7.50
C ILE A 118 -4.80 -34.13 8.86
N ASP A 119 -4.51 -32.84 9.01
CA ASP A 119 -4.78 -32.06 10.22
C ASP A 119 -6.28 -32.05 10.55
N GLY A 120 -7.13 -31.75 9.56
CA GLY A 120 -8.59 -31.76 9.72
C GLY A 120 -9.15 -33.14 10.06
N ALA A 121 -8.61 -34.21 9.46
CA ALA A 121 -9.00 -35.58 9.75
C ALA A 121 -8.59 -36.02 11.17
N ASP A 122 -7.36 -35.73 11.60
CA ASP A 122 -6.90 -36.01 12.96
C ASP A 122 -7.74 -35.25 14.01
N ALA A 123 -8.00 -33.96 13.76
CA ALA A 123 -8.87 -33.15 14.60
C ALA A 123 -10.32 -33.69 14.66
N ALA A 124 -10.87 -34.14 13.52
CA ALA A 124 -12.22 -34.72 13.47
C ALA A 124 -12.31 -36.07 14.22
N ILE A 125 -11.34 -36.95 14.04
CA ILE A 125 -11.32 -38.27 14.71
C ILE A 125 -11.14 -38.10 16.23
N ARG A 126 -10.20 -37.25 16.66
CA ARG A 126 -9.89 -37.06 18.08
C ARG A 126 -10.90 -36.22 18.84
N SER A 127 -11.69 -35.40 18.15
CA SER A 127 -12.73 -34.59 18.78
C SER A 127 -13.99 -35.37 19.14
N GLY A 128 -14.18 -36.58 18.59
CA GLY A 128 -15.29 -37.47 18.96
C GLY A 128 -16.68 -36.84 18.76
N GLY A 129 -16.81 -35.83 17.89
CA GLY A 129 -18.05 -35.09 17.65
C GLY A 129 -18.22 -33.78 18.43
N ASN A 130 -17.27 -33.39 19.29
CA ASN A 130 -17.29 -32.08 19.94
C ASN A 130 -16.61 -31.02 19.06
N PHE A 131 -17.42 -30.11 18.50
CA PHE A 131 -16.93 -29.05 17.61
C PHE A 131 -15.92 -28.10 18.27
N LEU A 132 -16.05 -27.84 19.58
CA LEU A 132 -15.07 -27.01 20.31
C LEU A 132 -13.72 -27.72 20.41
N ALA A 133 -13.72 -29.01 20.74
CA ALA A 133 -12.51 -29.82 20.80
C ALA A 133 -11.85 -30.03 19.42
N MET A 134 -12.65 -29.99 18.35
CA MET A 134 -12.14 -30.01 16.98
C MET A 134 -11.44 -28.69 16.64
N PHE A 135 -12.07 -27.56 16.96
CA PHE A 135 -11.53 -26.23 16.63
C PHE A 135 -10.24 -25.91 17.39
N THR A 136 -10.12 -26.33 18.65
CA THR A 136 -8.90 -26.15 19.45
C THR A 136 -7.72 -26.99 18.97
N ARG A 137 -7.98 -28.13 18.32
CA ARG A 137 -6.96 -29.03 17.78
C ARG A 137 -6.55 -28.70 16.34
N LEU A 138 -7.38 -27.96 15.62
CA LEU A 138 -7.17 -27.65 14.20
C LEU A 138 -6.09 -26.55 14.04
N ASN A 139 -5.18 -26.74 13.09
CA ASN A 139 -4.11 -25.78 12.83
C ASN A 139 -4.64 -24.59 11.99
N LEU A 140 -5.26 -23.61 12.64
CA LEU A 140 -5.87 -22.46 11.96
C LEU A 140 -4.90 -21.68 11.08
N ILE A 141 -3.61 -21.64 11.44
CA ILE A 141 -2.60 -20.95 10.64
C ILE A 141 -2.38 -21.69 9.31
N ALA A 142 -2.38 -23.03 9.32
CA ALA A 142 -2.27 -23.82 8.11
C ALA A 142 -3.46 -23.65 7.20
N TRP A 143 -4.66 -23.66 7.77
CA TRP A 143 -5.88 -23.42 7.02
C TRP A 143 -5.94 -22.01 6.43
N PHE A 144 -5.57 -20.97 7.20
CA PHE A 144 -5.48 -19.61 6.69
C PHE A 144 -4.45 -19.49 5.55
N ARG A 145 -3.27 -20.09 5.73
CA ARG A 145 -2.22 -20.12 4.71
C ARG A 145 -2.71 -20.81 3.45
N PHE A 146 -3.35 -21.98 3.56
CA PHE A 146 -3.91 -22.72 2.44
C PHE A 146 -4.97 -21.89 1.69
N VAL A 147 -5.94 -21.30 2.41
CA VAL A 147 -6.96 -20.43 1.81
C VAL A 147 -6.32 -19.25 1.07
N SER A 148 -5.31 -18.61 1.66
CA SER A 148 -4.59 -17.51 1.00
C SER A 148 -3.89 -17.95 -0.30
N LEU A 149 -3.34 -19.16 -0.34
CA LEU A 149 -2.70 -19.73 -1.53
C LEU A 149 -3.73 -20.10 -2.61
N VAL A 150 -4.86 -20.68 -2.22
CA VAL A 150 -5.98 -20.98 -3.13
C VAL A 150 -6.52 -19.69 -3.74
N LEU A 151 -6.82 -18.68 -2.92
CA LEU A 151 -7.28 -17.37 -3.40
C LEU A 151 -6.26 -16.74 -4.34
N LYS A 152 -4.96 -16.78 -4.00
CA LYS A 152 -3.90 -16.24 -4.85
C LYS A 152 -3.83 -16.95 -6.20
N GLU A 153 -3.94 -18.28 -6.23
CA GLU A 153 -3.94 -19.05 -7.48
C GLU A 153 -5.20 -18.79 -8.31
N ILE A 154 -6.37 -18.62 -7.68
CA ILE A 154 -7.61 -18.20 -8.34
C ILE A 154 -7.43 -16.79 -8.95
N CYS A 155 -6.90 -15.83 -8.20
CA CYS A 155 -6.64 -14.48 -8.71
C CYS A 155 -5.64 -14.47 -9.88
N ILE A 156 -4.66 -15.39 -9.88
CA ILE A 156 -3.73 -15.56 -11.00
C ILE A 156 -4.47 -16.13 -12.22
N ARG A 157 -5.28 -17.18 -12.04
CA ARG A 157 -6.02 -17.83 -13.14
C ARG A 157 -7.11 -16.94 -13.74
N LEU A 158 -7.72 -16.08 -12.93
CA LEU A 158 -8.70 -15.09 -13.37
C LEU A 158 -8.04 -13.81 -13.95
N GLY A 159 -6.71 -13.73 -14.00
CA GLY A 159 -5.99 -12.57 -14.57
C GLY A 159 -6.01 -11.30 -13.70
N ILE A 160 -6.62 -11.34 -12.51
CA ILE A 160 -6.74 -10.20 -11.58
C ILE A 160 -5.36 -9.67 -11.17
N LYS A 161 -4.37 -10.56 -11.06
CA LYS A 161 -3.00 -10.17 -10.68
C LYS A 161 -2.37 -9.22 -11.70
N GLU A 162 -2.61 -9.43 -12.99
CA GLU A 162 -2.07 -8.55 -14.04
C GLU A 162 -2.72 -7.17 -13.99
N VAL A 163 -4.04 -7.12 -13.77
CA VAL A 163 -4.78 -5.85 -13.61
C VAL A 163 -4.26 -5.08 -12.40
N LEU A 164 -4.13 -5.73 -11.25
CA LEU A 164 -3.65 -5.09 -10.02
C LEU A 164 -2.19 -4.63 -10.14
N GLN A 165 -1.33 -5.42 -10.80
CA GLN A 165 0.06 -5.01 -11.04
C GLN A 165 0.13 -3.81 -11.99
N LYS A 166 -0.69 -3.79 -13.04
CA LYS A 166 -0.76 -2.68 -13.98
C LYS A 166 -1.22 -1.39 -13.32
N GLU A 167 -2.24 -1.45 -12.46
CA GLU A 167 -2.67 -0.29 -11.68
C GLU A 167 -1.58 0.18 -10.72
N LEU A 168 -0.95 -0.73 -9.99
CA LEU A 168 0.14 -0.39 -9.07
C LEU A 168 1.32 0.27 -9.79
N GLU A 169 1.70 -0.25 -10.96
CA GLU A 169 2.74 0.35 -11.80
C GLU A 169 2.34 1.72 -12.34
N ALA A 170 1.07 1.92 -12.70
CA ALA A 170 0.56 3.22 -13.10
C ALA A 170 0.66 4.23 -11.95
N PHE A 171 0.25 3.84 -10.73
CA PHE A 171 0.39 4.69 -9.55
C PHE A 171 1.84 5.06 -9.25
N LYS A 172 2.78 4.12 -9.39
CA LYS A 172 4.21 4.42 -9.23
C LYS A 172 4.69 5.46 -10.23
N ARG A 173 4.35 5.32 -11.52
CA ARG A 173 4.73 6.29 -12.55
C ARG A 173 4.17 7.69 -12.28
N VAL A 174 2.91 7.76 -11.84
CA VAL A 174 2.28 9.03 -11.46
C VAL A 174 3.02 9.65 -10.28
N ASN A 175 3.35 8.85 -9.27
CA ASN A 175 4.10 9.34 -8.11
C ASN A 175 5.50 9.83 -8.49
N ASP A 176 6.20 9.13 -9.37
CA ASP A 176 7.53 9.54 -9.86
C ASP A 176 7.43 10.87 -10.64
N ALA A 177 6.40 11.04 -11.48
CA ALA A 177 6.16 12.30 -12.18
C ALA A 177 5.85 13.46 -11.22
N ILE A 178 5.04 13.20 -10.17
CA ILE A 178 4.76 14.20 -9.13
C ILE A 178 6.04 14.63 -8.41
N LEU A 179 6.93 13.69 -8.10
CA LEU A 179 8.22 13.99 -7.46
C LEU A 179 9.10 14.85 -8.37
N LEU A 180 9.11 14.59 -9.68
CA LEU A 180 9.83 15.42 -10.65
C LEU A 180 9.27 16.85 -10.69
N TYR A 181 7.95 17.01 -10.77
CA TYR A 181 7.31 18.33 -10.74
C TYR A 181 7.54 19.06 -9.42
N LEU A 182 7.53 18.35 -8.29
CA LEU A 182 7.87 18.94 -6.99
C LEU A 182 9.31 19.46 -6.96
N ALA A 183 10.27 18.71 -7.51
CA ALA A 183 11.66 19.15 -7.59
C ALA A 183 11.86 20.34 -8.53
N GLU A 184 11.03 20.47 -9.57
CA GLU A 184 11.02 21.64 -10.45
C GLU A 184 10.40 22.87 -9.76
N LEU A 185 9.29 22.66 -9.05
CA LEU A 185 8.62 23.69 -8.25
C LEU A 185 9.52 24.21 -7.12
N GLU A 186 10.29 23.34 -6.47
CA GLU A 186 11.24 23.71 -5.42
C GLU A 186 12.36 24.63 -5.95
N LYS A 187 12.75 24.49 -7.23
CA LYS A 187 13.72 25.39 -7.87
C LYS A 187 13.13 26.73 -8.27
N THR A 188 11.80 26.82 -8.37
CA THR A 188 11.12 28.04 -8.76
C THR A 188 11.00 28.96 -7.55
N ASP A 189 11.61 30.14 -7.63
CA ASP A 189 11.45 31.16 -6.60
C ASP A 189 10.04 31.79 -6.70
N VAL A 190 9.10 31.20 -5.98
CA VAL A 190 7.70 31.64 -5.92
C VAL A 190 7.59 33.07 -5.37
N GLU A 191 8.50 33.51 -4.51
CA GLU A 191 8.47 34.86 -3.94
C GLU A 191 8.97 35.92 -4.93
N ALA A 192 9.97 35.59 -5.75
CA ALA A 192 10.38 36.44 -6.86
C ALA A 192 9.25 36.58 -7.89
N TYR A 193 8.62 35.47 -8.29
CA TYR A 193 7.50 35.48 -9.22
C TYR A 193 6.31 36.31 -8.72
N LYS A 194 5.94 36.17 -7.43
CA LYS A 194 4.87 36.98 -6.84
C LYS A 194 5.16 38.47 -6.87
N ARG A 195 6.39 38.87 -6.52
CA ARG A 195 6.81 40.28 -6.56
C ARG A 195 6.75 40.86 -7.98
N GLU A 196 7.17 40.07 -8.97
CA GLU A 196 7.08 40.46 -10.37
C GLU A 196 5.61 40.64 -10.82
N VAL A 197 4.74 39.67 -10.52
CA VAL A 197 3.30 39.76 -10.86
C VAL A 197 2.60 40.92 -10.15
N GLU A 198 2.93 41.19 -8.89
CA GLU A 198 2.40 42.34 -8.15
C GLU A 198 2.80 43.65 -8.83
N SER A 199 4.07 43.78 -9.25
CA SER A 199 4.52 44.98 -9.98
C SER A 199 3.75 45.19 -11.28
N TYR A 200 3.50 44.13 -12.06
CA TYR A 200 2.68 44.23 -13.29
C TYR A 200 1.22 44.56 -13.00
N THR A 201 0.67 44.02 -11.92
CA THR A 201 -0.73 44.29 -11.51
C THR A 201 -0.90 45.75 -11.08
N GLU A 202 0.09 46.31 -10.37
CA GLU A 202 0.10 47.73 -10.02
C GLU A 202 0.12 48.62 -11.27
N TYR A 203 0.94 48.30 -12.29
CA TYR A 203 0.96 49.04 -13.56
C TYR A 203 -0.38 48.98 -14.29
N CYS A 204 -0.95 47.79 -14.44
CA CYS A 204 -2.26 47.62 -15.07
C CYS A 204 -3.33 48.45 -14.35
N SER A 205 -3.30 48.47 -13.01
CA SER A 205 -4.23 49.27 -12.22
C SER A 205 -4.00 50.78 -12.36
N LEU A 206 -2.77 51.23 -12.57
CA LEU A 206 -2.42 52.63 -12.79
C LEU A 206 -2.98 53.08 -14.14
N ILE A 207 -2.76 52.29 -15.19
CA ILE A 207 -3.29 52.54 -16.54
C ILE A 207 -4.82 52.58 -16.53
N GLU A 208 -5.47 51.65 -15.84
CA GLU A 208 -6.94 51.55 -15.78
C GLU A 208 -7.60 52.74 -15.04
N LYS A 209 -6.92 53.32 -14.04
CA LYS A 209 -7.43 54.45 -13.25
C LYS A 209 -7.20 55.82 -13.90
N THR A 210 -6.43 55.86 -14.99
CA THR A 210 -6.04 57.13 -15.61
C THR A 210 -7.09 57.57 -16.64
N SER A 211 -7.63 58.79 -16.50
CA SER A 211 -8.70 59.30 -17.38
C SER A 211 -8.26 60.37 -18.37
N ASN A 212 -7.02 60.89 -18.26
CA ASN A 212 -6.48 61.94 -19.12
C ASN A 212 -5.24 61.45 -19.90
N GLU A 213 -5.10 61.93 -21.14
CA GLU A 213 -4.05 61.53 -22.09
C GLU A 213 -2.64 61.89 -21.61
N GLU A 214 -2.46 63.09 -21.05
CA GLU A 214 -1.17 63.55 -20.50
C GLU A 214 -0.70 62.68 -19.32
N THR A 215 -1.63 62.33 -18.42
CA THR A 215 -1.33 61.47 -17.26
C THR A 215 -1.03 60.04 -17.67
N LEU A 216 -1.64 59.56 -18.76
CA LEU A 216 -1.39 58.24 -19.31
C LEU A 216 0.00 58.17 -19.97
N ASN A 217 0.36 59.21 -20.73
CA ASN A 217 1.67 59.29 -21.36
C ASN A 217 2.80 59.33 -20.31
N MET A 218 2.62 60.08 -19.22
CA MET A 218 3.56 60.08 -18.09
C MET A 218 3.66 58.72 -17.39
N ALA A 219 2.53 58.03 -17.18
CA ALA A 219 2.51 56.70 -16.58
C ALA A 219 3.25 55.66 -17.46
N LEU A 220 3.07 55.73 -18.77
CA LEU A 220 3.77 54.86 -19.74
C LEU A 220 5.27 55.17 -19.76
N ILE A 221 5.68 56.43 -19.83
CA ILE A 221 7.11 56.80 -19.85
C ILE A 221 7.83 56.35 -18.55
N LEU A 222 7.14 56.40 -17.41
CA LEU A 222 7.65 55.88 -16.14
C LEU A 222 7.78 54.35 -16.16
N SER A 223 6.82 53.62 -16.73
CA SER A 223 6.90 52.16 -16.83
C SER A 223 8.02 51.70 -17.78
N PHE A 224 8.25 52.40 -18.90
CA PHE A 224 9.41 52.16 -19.78
C PHE A 224 10.74 52.26 -19.01
N LYS A 225 10.88 53.30 -18.17
CA LYS A 225 12.09 53.51 -17.37
C LYS A 225 12.28 52.44 -16.28
N GLN A 226 11.18 51.97 -15.70
CA GLN A 226 11.19 51.03 -14.58
C GLN A 226 11.35 49.57 -15.03
N LEU A 227 10.95 49.25 -16.27
CA LEU A 227 11.17 47.96 -16.94
C LEU A 227 12.51 47.91 -17.69
N GLU A 228 13.35 48.94 -17.56
CA GLU A 228 14.64 49.07 -18.28
C GLU A 228 14.50 48.95 -19.81
N ILE A 229 13.33 49.32 -20.36
CA ILE A 229 13.10 49.33 -21.80
C ILE A 229 13.61 50.65 -22.34
N GLU A 230 14.58 50.60 -23.25
CA GLU A 230 15.09 51.79 -23.92
C GLU A 230 14.00 52.45 -24.77
N LYS A 231 13.91 53.78 -24.68
CA LYS A 231 12.96 54.54 -25.49
C LYS A 231 13.53 54.67 -26.90
N ALA A 232 12.65 54.59 -27.89
CA ALA A 232 13.04 54.73 -29.29
C ALA A 232 13.39 56.17 -29.72
N TRP A 233 13.37 57.13 -28.79
CA TRP A 233 13.65 58.55 -29.00
C TRP A 233 14.38 59.14 -27.79
N ASP A 234 15.15 60.21 -28.03
CA ASP A 234 15.89 60.94 -27.00
C ASP A 234 15.27 62.33 -26.78
N GLY A 235 15.15 62.74 -25.51
CA GLY A 235 14.50 63.99 -25.12
C GLY A 235 12.96 63.97 -25.16
N ASP A 236 12.36 65.14 -25.42
CA ASP A 236 10.91 65.29 -25.56
C ASP A 236 10.40 64.73 -26.89
N PHE A 237 9.26 64.03 -26.86
CA PHE A 237 8.75 63.33 -28.04
C PHE A 237 8.38 64.28 -29.17
N ASP A 238 7.69 65.39 -28.85
CA ASP A 238 7.22 66.34 -29.85
C ASP A 238 8.40 67.13 -30.46
N GLU A 239 9.41 67.46 -29.65
CA GLU A 239 10.65 68.08 -30.14
C GLU A 239 11.47 67.13 -31.02
N PHE A 240 11.53 65.85 -30.65
CA PHE A 240 12.21 64.81 -31.43
C PHE A 240 11.55 64.58 -32.80
N MET A 241 10.22 64.54 -32.85
CA MET A 241 9.45 64.32 -34.09
C MET A 241 9.40 65.54 -35.02
N ASN A 242 9.67 66.75 -34.51
CA ASN A 242 9.73 67.97 -35.32
C ASN A 242 10.95 68.04 -36.25
N HIS A 243 11.99 67.24 -35.99
CA HIS A 243 13.18 67.17 -36.83
C HIS A 243 13.02 66.13 -37.93
N ARG A 244 12.91 66.57 -39.19
CA ARG A 244 12.68 65.67 -40.36
C ARG A 244 13.76 64.61 -40.60
N SER A 245 14.93 64.74 -39.96
CA SER A 245 16.03 63.77 -40.04
C SER A 245 15.96 62.67 -38.98
N ASN A 246 15.12 62.83 -37.95
CA ASN A 246 15.00 61.88 -36.86
C ASN A 246 14.11 60.69 -37.27
N HIS A 247 14.42 59.52 -36.75
CA HIS A 247 13.65 58.30 -36.93
C HIS A 247 13.63 57.53 -35.62
N LEU A 248 12.51 56.87 -35.34
CA LEU A 248 12.38 56.01 -34.18
C LEU A 248 13.20 54.74 -34.41
N VAL A 249 14.11 54.45 -33.48
CA VAL A 249 14.94 53.25 -33.51
C VAL A 249 14.48 52.35 -32.37
N PHE A 250 13.99 51.17 -32.71
CA PHE A 250 13.61 50.16 -31.73
C PHE A 250 14.69 49.07 -31.74
N GLU A 251 15.31 48.81 -30.59
CA GLU A 251 16.22 47.67 -30.40
C GLU A 251 15.47 46.37 -30.07
#